data_AF-A0A9D7WVF0-F1
#
_entry.id   AF-A0A9D7WVF0-F1
#
_cell.length_a   1.000
_cell.length_b   1.000
_cell.length_c   1.000
_cell.angle_alpha   90.00
_cell.angle_beta   90.00
_cell.angle_gamma   90.00
#
_symmetry.space_group_name_H-M   'P 1'
#
loop_
_entity.id
_entity.type
_entity.pdbx_description
1 polymer ?
#
loop_
_entity_poly.entity_id
_entity_poly.type
_entity_poly.pdbx_seq_one_letter_code
_entity_poly.pdbx_strand_id
1 'polypeptide(L)'
;MGFVNTPNGLRFGWGFEPHGLVRIENPDTGKVSSDRVNANGWRDRERTYDNPGNAFRVVIFGDSQTFGYIVPKEKTFTWVLEDRFKMEGLNVEIINISYSGWSTSQQLEALETEGMKYHPDLVITHFVPNDVDENLSHIGSGKFSNRIPFFHE
;
A
#
# COMPACT_ATOMS: atom_id res chain seq x y z
N MET A 1 10.66 -1.36 -6.02
CA MET A 1 10.32 -2.51 -5.16
C MET A 1 10.91 -2.31 -3.77
N GLY A 2 10.20 -2.76 -2.71
CA GLY A 2 10.61 -2.65 -1.30
C GLY A 2 11.81 -3.54 -0.93
N PHE A 3 11.96 -3.94 0.32
CA PHE A 3 13.05 -4.73 0.89
C PHE A 3 12.49 -5.77 1.87
N VAL A 4 13.17 -6.91 1.98
CA VAL A 4 12.72 -8.08 2.75
C VAL A 4 13.01 -7.97 4.25
N ASN A 5 14.05 -7.22 4.64
CA ASN A 5 14.48 -7.07 6.04
C ASN A 5 13.88 -5.85 6.75
N THR A 6 12.76 -5.34 6.26
CA THR A 6 12.02 -4.21 6.86
C THR A 6 10.92 -4.74 7.77
N PRO A 7 10.35 -3.95 8.69
CA PRO A 7 9.22 -4.40 9.52
C PRO A 7 8.07 -4.99 8.68
N ASN A 8 7.66 -4.29 7.63
CA ASN A 8 6.63 -4.76 6.70
C ASN A 8 7.14 -5.89 5.79
N GLY A 9 8.43 -5.93 5.47
CA GLY A 9 9.02 -6.98 4.65
C GLY A 9 9.09 -8.34 5.31
N LEU A 10 9.40 -8.37 6.61
CA LEU A 10 9.40 -9.60 7.41
C LEU A 10 8.01 -10.21 7.53
N ARG A 11 6.97 -9.39 7.43
CA ARG A 11 5.58 -9.80 7.56
C ARG A 11 4.94 -10.12 6.20
N PHE A 12 4.94 -9.14 5.29
CA PHE A 12 4.22 -9.20 4.02
C PHE A 12 5.11 -9.63 2.83
N GLY A 13 6.35 -10.04 3.11
CA GLY A 13 7.35 -10.47 2.12
C GLY A 13 8.28 -9.37 1.62
N TRP A 14 7.78 -8.15 1.45
CA TRP A 14 8.61 -6.95 1.22
C TRP A 14 7.89 -5.69 1.69
N GLY A 15 8.68 -4.68 2.03
CA GLY A 15 8.18 -3.37 2.41
C GLY A 15 9.27 -2.31 2.41
N PHE A 16 9.00 -1.12 2.92
CA PHE A 16 10.02 -0.09 3.03
C PHE A 16 10.32 0.17 4.51
N GLU A 17 11.55 0.58 4.79
CA GLU A 17 11.86 1.14 6.11
C GLU A 17 10.97 2.37 6.37
N PRO A 18 10.62 2.68 7.64
CA PRO A 18 10.02 3.95 8.01
C PRO A 18 10.73 5.13 7.34
N HIS A 19 9.95 6.00 6.69
CA HIS A 19 10.46 7.13 5.90
C HIS A 19 11.44 6.76 4.76
N GLY A 20 11.48 5.50 4.34
CA GLY A 20 12.36 4.98 3.30
C GLY A 20 12.11 5.60 1.93
N LEU A 21 13.16 5.68 1.11
CA LEU A 21 13.09 6.20 -0.25
C LEU A 21 12.39 5.20 -1.18
N VAL A 22 11.43 5.69 -1.95
CA VAL A 22 10.83 5.00 -3.09
C VAL A 22 11.35 5.67 -4.35
N ARG A 23 11.94 4.90 -5.26
CA ARG A 23 12.34 5.35 -6.60
C ARG A 23 11.51 4.58 -7.63
N ILE A 24 10.77 5.31 -8.47
CA ILE A 24 9.94 4.75 -9.53
C ILE A 24 10.43 5.30 -10.86
N GLU A 25 10.66 4.39 -11.79
CA GLU A 25 10.95 4.71 -13.17
C GLU A 25 9.71 4.36 -14.00
N ASN A 26 9.20 5.35 -14.73
CA ASN A 26 8.11 5.13 -15.66
C ASN A 26 8.68 4.39 -16.89
N PRO A 27 8.24 3.16 -17.17
CA PRO A 27 8.85 2.31 -18.20
C PRO A 27 8.64 2.85 -19.62
N ASP A 28 7.58 3.64 -19.85
CA ASP A 28 7.24 4.18 -21.17
C ASP A 28 8.06 5.44 -21.52
N THR A 29 8.40 6.23 -20.51
CA THR A 29 9.04 7.56 -20.68
C THR A 29 10.48 7.60 -20.18
N GLY A 30 10.92 6.61 -19.41
CA GLY A 30 12.20 6.61 -18.68
C GLY A 30 12.26 7.66 -17.55
N LYS A 31 11.17 8.39 -17.29
CA LYS A 31 11.14 9.42 -16.26
C LYS A 31 11.23 8.78 -14.88
N VAL A 32 12.20 9.23 -14.10
CA VAL A 32 12.37 8.80 -12.71
C VAL A 32 11.67 9.79 -11.78
N SER A 33 10.90 9.25 -10.85
CA SER A 33 10.35 9.97 -9.71
C SER A 33 10.84 9.33 -8.42
N SER A 34 10.94 10.15 -7.37
CA SER A 34 11.33 9.69 -6.05
C SER A 34 10.49 10.34 -4.98
N ASP A 35 10.04 9.55 -4.03
CA ASP A 35 9.32 10.01 -2.85
C ASP A 35 9.67 9.14 -1.63
N ARG A 36 8.92 9.29 -0.55
CA ARG A 36 9.11 8.55 0.70
C ARG A 36 7.80 8.01 1.20
N VAL A 37 7.87 6.81 1.77
CA VAL A 37 6.82 6.22 2.60
C VAL A 37 6.70 6.97 3.94
N ASN A 38 5.61 6.75 4.65
CA ASN A 38 5.37 7.33 5.97
C ASN A 38 6.11 6.58 7.09
N ALA A 39 5.89 6.96 8.35
CA ALA A 39 6.48 6.32 9.52
C ALA A 39 6.19 4.81 9.63
N ASN A 40 5.11 4.33 9.01
CA ASN A 40 4.69 2.92 9.03
C ASN A 40 5.10 2.16 7.76
N GLY A 41 5.89 2.78 6.87
CA GLY A 41 6.37 2.13 5.66
C GLY A 41 5.35 2.12 4.50
N TRP A 42 4.22 2.83 4.63
CA TRP A 42 3.19 2.93 3.60
C TRP A 42 3.43 4.11 2.68
N ARG A 43 3.15 3.96 1.38
CA ARG A 43 3.24 5.08 0.41
C ARG A 43 2.00 5.97 0.49
N ASP A 44 1.75 6.47 1.70
CA ASP A 44 0.65 7.36 2.06
C ASP A 44 1.19 8.63 2.74
N ARG A 45 0.30 9.51 3.19
CA ARG A 45 0.61 10.58 4.13
C ARG A 45 0.98 10.02 5.51
N GLU A 46 1.55 10.88 6.36
CA GLU A 46 1.70 10.54 7.78
C GLU A 46 0.32 10.39 8.43
N ARG A 47 0.13 9.33 9.20
CA ARG A 47 -1.13 9.00 9.87
C ARG A 47 -0.88 8.64 11.32
N THR A 48 -1.87 8.91 12.17
CA THR A 48 -1.94 8.37 13.52
C THR A 48 -3.05 7.33 13.59
N TYR A 49 -2.88 6.31 14.42
CA TYR A 49 -3.97 5.35 14.69
C TYR A 49 -5.14 6.04 15.39
N ASP A 50 -4.87 6.99 16.29
CA ASP A 50 -5.89 7.87 16.84
C ASP A 50 -6.49 8.75 15.73
N ASN A 51 -7.79 9.03 15.82
CA ASN A 51 -8.54 9.92 14.91
C ASN A 51 -8.99 11.21 15.62
N PRO A 52 -8.07 12.05 16.14
CA PRO A 52 -8.46 13.21 16.93
C PRO A 52 -9.25 14.25 16.11
N GLY A 53 -9.06 14.24 14.78
CA GLY A 53 -9.79 15.09 13.85
C GLY A 53 -11.19 14.58 13.50
N ASN A 54 -11.58 13.39 13.98
CA ASN A 54 -12.85 12.74 13.65
C ASN A 54 -13.11 12.71 12.13
N ALA A 55 -12.08 12.38 11.35
CA ALA A 55 -12.18 12.24 9.92
C ALA A 55 -12.90 10.95 9.55
N PHE A 56 -13.67 10.95 8.46
CA PHE A 56 -14.17 9.72 7.89
C PHE A 56 -13.00 8.95 7.27
N ARG A 57 -12.69 7.76 7.78
CA ARG A 57 -11.50 7.00 7.37
C ARG A 57 -11.84 5.91 6.37
N VAL A 58 -11.21 6.00 5.20
CA VAL A 58 -11.26 4.96 4.17
C VAL A 58 -9.89 4.29 4.11
N VAL A 59 -9.83 2.99 4.43
CA VAL A 59 -8.62 2.20 4.22
C VAL A 59 -8.75 1.45 2.90
N ILE A 60 -7.75 1.62 2.03
CA ILE A 60 -7.70 1.01 0.71
C ILE A 60 -6.53 0.03 0.65
N PHE A 61 -6.84 -1.23 0.39
CA PHE A 61 -5.87 -2.28 0.12
C PHE A 61 -5.73 -2.51 -1.37
N GLY A 62 -4.56 -2.95 -1.80
CA GLY A 62 -4.35 -3.36 -3.17
C GLY A 62 -2.89 -3.67 -3.49
N ASP A 63 -2.58 -3.57 -4.76
CA ASP A 63 -1.33 -4.03 -5.33
C ASP A 63 -0.54 -2.87 -5.97
N SER A 64 0.12 -3.13 -7.11
CA SER A 64 0.82 -2.18 -7.95
C SER A 64 -0.01 -0.95 -8.35
N GLN A 65 -1.30 -1.12 -8.61
CA GLN A 65 -2.17 -0.02 -9.03
C GLN A 65 -2.44 0.95 -7.87
N THR A 66 -2.77 0.41 -6.70
CA THR A 66 -2.96 1.19 -5.47
C THR A 66 -1.67 1.81 -4.98
N PHE A 67 -0.55 1.09 -5.08
CA PHE A 67 0.76 1.63 -4.76
C PHE A 67 1.18 2.78 -5.69
N GLY A 68 0.59 2.87 -6.89
CA GLY A 68 0.95 3.83 -7.93
C GLY A 68 2.29 3.50 -8.59
N TYR A 69 2.47 2.24 -8.96
CA TYR A 69 3.58 1.82 -9.82
C TYR A 69 3.52 2.64 -11.10
N ILE A 70 4.62 3.33 -11.45
CA ILE A 70 4.82 4.28 -12.57
C ILE A 70 4.54 5.78 -12.33
N VAL A 71 3.97 6.17 -11.19
CA VAL A 71 3.66 7.58 -10.88
C VAL A 71 4.26 8.03 -9.54
N PRO A 72 4.56 9.33 -9.35
CA PRO A 72 4.90 9.85 -8.02
C PRO A 72 3.69 9.75 -7.07
N LYS A 73 3.91 9.71 -5.75
CA LYS A 73 2.83 9.44 -4.78
C LYS A 73 1.67 10.44 -4.86
N GLU A 74 1.92 11.69 -5.20
CA GLU A 74 0.89 12.74 -5.34
C GLU A 74 -0.04 12.52 -6.54
N LYS A 75 0.30 11.55 -7.41
CA LYS A 75 -0.48 11.14 -8.57
C LYS A 75 -1.10 9.75 -8.39
N THR A 76 -0.90 9.09 -7.24
CA THR A 76 -1.67 7.90 -6.87
C THR A 76 -3.14 8.27 -6.75
N PHE A 77 -4.05 7.36 -7.10
CA PHE A 77 -5.48 7.67 -7.02
C PHE A 77 -5.93 7.95 -5.58
N THR A 78 -5.30 7.33 -4.58
CA THR A 78 -5.60 7.55 -3.16
C THR A 78 -5.30 8.99 -2.73
N TRP A 79 -4.16 9.52 -3.18
CA TRP A 79 -3.75 10.90 -2.89
C TRP A 79 -4.65 11.92 -3.60
N VAL A 80 -4.95 11.68 -4.88
CA VAL A 80 -5.84 12.53 -5.68
C VAL A 80 -7.26 12.53 -5.11
N LEU A 81 -7.74 11.38 -4.63
CA LEU A 81 -9.06 11.25 -4.02
C LEU A 81 -9.16 12.05 -2.71
N GLU A 82 -8.16 11.94 -1.82
CA GLU A 82 -8.13 12.74 -0.59
C GLU A 82 -8.06 14.23 -0.84
N ASP A 83 -7.18 14.68 -1.75
CA ASP A 83 -7.08 16.09 -2.12
C ASP A 83 -8.41 16.61 -2.68
N ARG A 84 -9.14 15.79 -3.44
CA ARG A 84 -10.48 16.13 -3.95
C ARG A 84 -11.49 16.30 -2.82
N PHE A 85 -11.58 15.36 -1.89
CA PHE A 85 -12.48 15.48 -0.75
C PHE A 85 -12.18 16.72 0.10
N LYS A 86 -10.89 17.03 0.30
CA LYS A 86 -10.46 18.24 0.99
C LYS A 86 -10.91 19.51 0.26
N MET A 87 -10.80 19.56 -1.07
CA MET A 87 -11.30 20.70 -1.87
C MET A 87 -12.82 20.86 -1.79
N GLU A 88 -13.54 19.76 -1.61
CA GLU A 88 -15.01 19.74 -1.41
C GLU A 88 -15.42 20.06 0.05
N GLY A 89 -14.44 20.35 0.93
CA GLY A 89 -14.70 20.67 2.34
C GLY A 89 -15.01 19.45 3.21
N LEU A 90 -14.74 18.25 2.72
CA LEU A 90 -14.98 16.99 3.41
C LEU A 90 -13.74 16.58 4.22
N ASN A 91 -13.98 16.15 5.45
CA ASN A 91 -12.94 15.63 6.35
C ASN A 91 -12.80 14.12 6.16
N VAL A 92 -12.03 13.71 5.15
CA VAL A 92 -11.84 12.31 4.78
C VAL A 92 -10.34 12.01 4.74
N GLU A 93 -9.93 10.92 5.38
CA GLU A 93 -8.59 10.35 5.24
C GLU A 93 -8.65 9.11 4.36
N ILE A 94 -7.85 9.09 3.29
CA ILE A 94 -7.66 7.93 2.43
C ILE A 94 -6.33 7.28 2.79
N ILE A 95 -6.39 6.13 3.45
CA ILE A 95 -5.24 5.41 3.97
C ILE A 95 -4.88 4.32 2.98
N ASN A 96 -3.72 4.45 2.34
CA ASN A 96 -3.24 3.52 1.33
C ASN A 96 -2.31 2.45 1.95
N ILE A 97 -2.79 1.21 2.01
CA ILE A 97 -2.02 0.05 2.47
C ILE A 97 -1.85 -0.92 1.31
N SER A 98 -0.76 -0.74 0.55
CA SER A 98 -0.49 -1.56 -0.62
C SER A 98 1.01 -1.67 -0.90
N TYR A 99 1.39 -2.75 -1.58
CA TYR A 99 2.67 -2.83 -2.29
C TYR A 99 2.49 -3.48 -3.67
N SER A 100 3.34 -3.10 -4.61
CA SER A 100 3.37 -3.74 -5.94
C SER A 100 3.60 -5.24 -5.84
N GLY A 101 2.75 -6.01 -6.51
CA GLY A 101 2.81 -7.46 -6.53
C GLY A 101 2.15 -8.14 -5.32
N TRP A 102 1.46 -7.42 -4.44
CA TRP A 102 0.59 -8.08 -3.46
C TRP A 102 -0.56 -8.82 -4.14
N SER A 103 -1.02 -9.90 -3.50
CA SER A 103 -2.27 -10.60 -3.79
C SER A 103 -3.29 -10.36 -2.68
N THR A 104 -4.49 -10.93 -2.82
CA THR A 104 -5.52 -10.83 -1.77
C THR A 104 -5.09 -11.44 -0.44
N SER A 105 -4.15 -12.39 -0.42
CA SER A 105 -3.62 -12.96 0.83
C SER A 105 -2.90 -11.91 1.69
N GLN A 106 -2.01 -11.11 1.10
CA GLN A 106 -1.34 -10.01 1.82
C GLN A 106 -2.30 -8.87 2.15
N GLN A 107 -3.29 -8.60 1.28
CA GLN A 107 -4.33 -7.62 1.57
C GLN A 107 -5.16 -8.02 2.82
N LEU A 108 -5.51 -9.29 2.96
CA LEU A 108 -6.22 -9.80 4.14
C LEU A 108 -5.37 -9.70 5.41
N GLU A 109 -4.11 -10.14 5.37
CA GLU A 109 -3.23 -10.02 6.53
C GLU A 109 -3.03 -8.54 6.93
N ALA A 110 -2.84 -7.65 5.95
CA ALA A 110 -2.69 -6.22 6.20
C ALA A 110 -3.97 -5.60 6.80
N LEU A 111 -5.16 -6.08 6.42
CA LEU A 111 -6.42 -5.68 7.04
C LEU A 111 -6.44 -6.03 8.52
N GLU A 112 -6.19 -7.30 8.85
CA GLU A 112 -6.27 -7.81 10.22
C GLU A 112 -5.21 -7.20 11.14
N THR A 113 -4.03 -6.92 10.59
CA THR A 113 -2.84 -6.66 11.40
C THR A 113 -2.38 -5.21 11.38
N GLU A 114 -2.93 -4.38 10.50
CA GLU A 114 -2.61 -2.96 10.38
C GLU A 114 -3.86 -2.11 10.14
N GLY A 115 -4.64 -2.40 9.09
CA GLY A 115 -5.72 -1.51 8.65
C GLY A 115 -6.80 -1.26 9.70
N MET A 116 -7.19 -2.28 10.46
CA MET A 116 -8.20 -2.13 11.52
C MET A 116 -7.74 -1.24 12.67
N LYS A 117 -6.42 -1.02 12.87
CA LYS A 117 -5.91 -0.10 13.90
C LYS A 117 -6.26 1.36 13.62
N TYR A 118 -6.58 1.72 12.38
CA TYR A 118 -7.00 3.07 12.04
C TYR A 118 -8.48 3.33 12.31
N HIS A 119 -9.24 2.33 12.79
CA HIS A 119 -10.69 2.42 12.99
C HIS A 119 -11.42 2.94 11.73
N PRO A 120 -11.30 2.24 10.58
CA PRO A 120 -11.91 2.69 9.34
C PRO A 120 -13.44 2.69 9.40
N ASP A 121 -14.05 3.70 8.78
CA ASP A 121 -15.48 3.74 8.50
C ASP A 121 -15.83 2.97 7.21
N LEU A 122 -14.85 2.85 6.31
CA LEU A 122 -14.97 2.13 5.05
C LEU A 122 -13.66 1.40 4.72
N VAL A 123 -13.78 0.14 4.29
CA VAL A 123 -12.68 -0.64 3.74
C VAL A 123 -12.94 -0.89 2.26
N ILE A 124 -11.94 -0.65 1.43
CA ILE A 124 -11.97 -0.93 -0.02
C ILE A 124 -10.81 -1.87 -0.34
N THR A 125 -11.12 -2.99 -0.99
CA THR A 125 -10.10 -3.83 -1.64
C THR A 125 -10.08 -3.49 -3.12
N HIS A 126 -8.91 -3.08 -3.61
CA HIS A 126 -8.68 -2.92 -5.04
C HIS A 126 -8.12 -4.22 -5.60
N PHE A 127 -9.02 -5.02 -6.16
CA PHE A 127 -8.71 -6.30 -6.77
C PHE A 127 -8.45 -6.15 -8.26
N VAL A 128 -7.41 -6.81 -8.75
CA VAL A 128 -7.01 -6.88 -10.15
C VAL A 128 -6.73 -8.32 -10.57
N PRO A 129 -6.86 -8.69 -11.87
CA PRO A 129 -6.77 -10.08 -12.29
C PRO A 129 -5.49 -10.82 -11.86
N ASN A 130 -4.35 -10.13 -11.79
CA ASN A 130 -3.10 -10.72 -11.32
C ASN A 130 -3.17 -11.18 -9.86
N ASP A 131 -4.04 -10.62 -9.01
CA ASP A 131 -4.16 -11.07 -7.62
C ASP A 131 -4.46 -12.57 -7.49
N VAL A 132 -5.17 -13.16 -8.47
CA VAL A 132 -5.46 -14.61 -8.50
C VAL A 132 -4.17 -15.40 -8.69
N ASP A 133 -3.40 -15.09 -9.73
CA ASP A 133 -2.15 -15.76 -10.04
C ASP A 133 -1.12 -15.56 -8.92
N GLU A 134 -1.16 -14.39 -8.30
CA GLU A 134 -0.24 -13.97 -7.25
C GLU A 134 -0.55 -14.61 -5.88
N ASN A 135 -1.76 -15.14 -5.68
CA ASN A 135 -2.05 -16.05 -4.57
C ASN A 135 -1.44 -17.44 -4.79
N LEU A 136 -1.34 -17.88 -6.04
CA LEU A 136 -0.85 -19.21 -6.41
C LEU A 136 0.68 -19.25 -6.53
N SER A 137 1.29 -18.11 -6.83
CA SER A 137 2.73 -17.97 -7.11
C SER A 137 3.57 -17.79 -5.84
N HIS A 138 3.59 -18.79 -4.95
CA HIS A 138 4.43 -18.78 -3.73
C HIS A 138 5.72 -19.62 -3.87
N ILE A 139 5.98 -20.18 -5.05
CA ILE A 139 7.16 -21.02 -5.33
C ILE A 139 7.90 -20.42 -6.52
N GLY A 140 9.10 -19.86 -6.30
CA GLY A 140 9.89 -19.27 -7.38
C GLY A 140 11.28 -18.79 -6.94
N SER A 141 12.04 -18.22 -7.87
CA SER A 141 13.31 -17.55 -7.61
C SER A 141 13.18 -16.05 -7.91
N GLY A 142 13.48 -15.20 -6.91
CA GLY A 142 13.50 -13.73 -7.08
C GLY A 142 12.82 -12.99 -5.92
N LYS A 143 12.77 -11.67 -5.96
CA LYS A 143 12.22 -10.87 -4.84
C LYS A 143 10.72 -11.08 -4.60
N PHE A 144 10.00 -11.46 -5.64
CA PHE A 144 8.58 -11.81 -5.59
C PHE A 144 8.33 -13.25 -5.13
N SER A 145 9.36 -14.08 -4.92
CA SER A 145 9.18 -15.43 -4.38
C SER A 145 9.11 -15.45 -2.85
N ASN A 146 9.37 -14.31 -2.19
CA ASN A 146 9.19 -14.15 -0.74
C ASN A 146 7.77 -13.73 -0.38
N ARG A 147 6.77 -14.00 -1.24
CA ARG A 147 5.37 -13.89 -0.83
C ARG A 147 5.20 -14.89 0.31
N ILE A 148 4.75 -14.42 1.45
CA ILE A 148 4.28 -15.28 2.53
C ILE A 148 2.76 -15.18 2.44
N PRO A 149 2.06 -16.05 1.69
CA PRO A 149 0.62 -16.15 1.86
C PRO A 149 0.35 -16.56 3.31
N PHE A 150 -0.60 -15.88 3.95
CA PHE A 150 -1.12 -16.19 5.29
C PHE A 150 -1.49 -17.68 5.49
N PHE A 151 -1.72 -18.42 4.40
CA PHE A 151 -2.12 -19.83 4.41
C PHE A 151 -0.97 -20.84 4.54
N HIS A 152 0.27 -20.41 4.80
CA HIS A 152 1.44 -21.30 4.97
C HIS A 152 2.05 -21.26 6.39
N GLU A 153 1.26 -20.96 7.43
CA GLU A 153 1.58 -21.38 8.81
C GLU A 153 1.33 -22.88 9.03
#